data_AF-A0A4Y2LAV6-F1
#
_entry.id   AF-A0A4Y2LAV6-F1
#
_cell.length_a   1.000
_cell.length_b   1.000
_cell.length_c   1.000
_cell.angle_alpha   90.00
_cell.angle_beta   90.00
_cell.angle_gamma   90.00
#
_symmetry.space_group_name_H-M   'P 1'
#
loop_
_entity.id
_entity.type
_entity.pdbx_description
1 polymer ?
#
loop_
_entity_poly.entity_id
_entity_poly.type
_entity_poly.pdbx_seq_one_letter_code
_entity_poly.pdbx_strand_id
1 'polypeptide(L)'
;MTAWMLYKLEWDLMQHPPYIPDMAPSDFYLFSHLQPHLDGAIFNSNEEVINEVDLFLDSRTPQFFAEGIEKLSKRWQTIVDLIWKLLSSLALMFSYVFIILK
;
A
#
# COMPACT_ATOMS: atom_id res chain seq x y z
N MET A 1 2.53 -20.79 7.58
CA MET A 1 1.51 -21.32 8.51
C MET A 1 0.10 -20.77 8.25
N THR A 2 -0.10 -19.77 7.38
CA THR A 2 -1.36 -19.01 7.24
C THR A 2 -2.34 -19.50 6.15
N ALA A 3 -1.86 -20.17 5.09
CA ALA A 3 -2.70 -20.54 3.93
C ALA A 3 -3.87 -21.50 4.28
N TRP A 4 -3.65 -22.45 5.19
CA TRP A 4 -4.70 -23.39 5.61
C TRP A 4 -5.82 -22.71 6.41
N MET A 5 -5.49 -21.68 7.19
CA MET A 5 -6.51 -20.91 7.92
C MET A 5 -7.38 -20.08 6.98
N LEU A 6 -6.78 -19.46 5.96
CA LEU A 6 -7.52 -18.71 4.93
C LEU A 6 -8.47 -19.63 4.15
N TYR A 7 -7.99 -20.83 3.79
CA TYR A 7 -8.82 -21.85 3.15
C TYR A 7 -10.01 -22.26 4.02
N LYS A 8 -9.80 -22.46 5.33
CA LYS A 8 -10.87 -22.80 6.27
C LYS A 8 -11.89 -21.67 6.46
N LEU A 9 -11.45 -20.43 6.34
CA LEU A 9 -12.31 -19.24 6.44
C LEU A 9 -13.00 -18.89 5.12
N GLU A 10 -12.72 -19.63 4.04
CA GLU A 10 -13.23 -19.35 2.68
C GLU A 10 -12.94 -17.92 2.21
N TRP A 11 -11.79 -17.36 2.62
CA TRP A 11 -11.38 -16.01 2.23
C TRP A 11 -10.58 -16.04 0.94
N ASP A 12 -11.02 -15.23 -0.03
CA ASP A 12 -10.27 -15.01 -1.26
C ASP A 12 -9.02 -14.17 -0.98
N LEU A 13 -7.86 -14.70 -1.39
CA LEU A 13 -6.59 -14.02 -1.24
C LEU A 13 -6.35 -13.09 -2.43
N MET A 14 -6.35 -11.79 -2.16
CA MET A 14 -5.95 -10.78 -3.13
C MET A 14 -4.45 -10.87 -3.41
N GLN A 15 -4.08 -11.02 -4.68
CA GLN A 15 -2.67 -11.12 -5.08
C GLN A 15 -1.97 -9.78 -4.84
N HIS A 16 -0.88 -9.80 -4.06
CA HIS A 16 -0.04 -8.64 -3.83
C HIS A 16 1.31 -8.83 -4.53
N PRO A 17 1.64 -8.02 -5.54
CA PRO A 17 2.93 -8.09 -6.22
C PRO A 17 4.08 -7.71 -5.26
N PRO A 18 5.25 -8.33 -5.41
CA PRO A 18 6.39 -8.04 -4.53
C PRO A 18 6.98 -6.66 -4.84
N TYR A 19 7.37 -5.92 -3.79
CA TYR A 19 8.10 -4.65 -3.86
C TYR A 19 7.41 -3.49 -4.60
N ILE A 20 6.10 -3.54 -4.83
CA ILE A 20 5.37 -2.40 -5.38
C ILE A 20 5.10 -1.39 -4.26
N PRO A 21 5.53 -0.12 -4.40
CA PRO A 21 5.34 0.89 -3.37
C PRO A 21 3.84 1.16 -3.11
N ASP A 22 3.50 1.33 -1.84
CA ASP A 22 2.23 1.89 -1.33
C ASP A 22 0.95 1.36 -2.02
N MET A 23 0.86 0.04 -2.14
CA MET A 23 -0.32 -0.63 -2.72
C MET A 23 -1.39 -0.95 -1.68
N ALA A 24 -1.03 -1.13 -0.41
CA ALA A 24 -2.01 -1.39 0.63
C ALA A 24 -2.67 -0.08 1.09
N PRO A 25 -4.02 -0.04 1.21
CA PRO A 25 -4.72 1.10 1.82
C PRO A 25 -4.21 1.43 3.21
N SER A 26 -3.76 0.43 3.97
CA SER A 26 -3.11 0.63 5.26
C SER A 26 -1.86 1.50 5.14
N ASP A 27 -1.00 1.22 4.16
CA ASP A 27 0.26 1.94 3.98
C ASP A 27 0.03 3.35 3.44
N PHE A 28 -0.66 3.47 2.30
CA PHE A 28 -0.75 4.74 1.60
C PHE A 28 -1.81 5.70 2.16
N TYR A 29 -2.79 5.18 2.89
CA TYR A 29 -3.92 5.97 3.40
C TYR A 29 -3.97 5.96 4.92
N LEU A 30 -4.09 4.81 5.58
CA LEU A 30 -4.24 4.81 7.04
C LEU A 30 -2.97 5.35 7.73
N PHE A 31 -1.81 4.77 7.42
CA PHE A 31 -0.54 5.18 8.03
C PHE A 31 -0.09 6.55 7.58
N SER A 32 -0.44 7.00 6.37
CA SER A 32 -0.15 8.38 5.94
C SER A 32 -0.90 9.44 6.75
N HIS A 33 -2.05 9.10 7.36
CA HIS A 33 -2.77 9.97 8.28
C HIS A 33 -2.39 9.73 9.75
N LEU A 34 -2.01 8.50 10.10
CA LEU A 34 -1.60 8.15 11.47
C LEU A 34 -0.20 8.67 11.80
N GLN A 35 0.76 8.59 10.88
CA GLN A 35 2.13 9.02 11.13
C GLN A 35 2.21 10.48 11.59
N PRO A 36 1.59 11.46 10.90
CA PRO A 36 1.62 12.86 11.38
C PRO A 36 0.88 13.08 12.70
N HIS A 37 -0.07 12.21 13.04
CA HIS A 37 -0.79 12.29 14.32
C HIS A 37 0.08 11.82 15.49
N LEU A 38 0.92 10.81 15.26
CA LEU A 38 1.88 10.31 16.25
C LEU A 38 3.22 11.07 16.22
N ASP A 39 3.46 11.89 15.20
CA ASP A 39 4.73 12.58 15.02
C ASP A 39 4.98 13.60 16.15
N GLY A 40 6.20 13.57 16.70
CA GLY A 40 6.59 14.42 17.82
C GLY A 40 6.02 14.04 19.19
N ALA A 41 5.14 13.03 19.29
CA ALA A 41 4.66 12.52 20.57
C ALA A 41 5.73 11.62 21.24
N ILE A 42 5.91 11.79 22.55
CA ILE A 42 6.78 10.93 23.37
C ILE A 42 5.88 10.07 24.24
N PHE A 43 5.92 8.76 23.99
CA PHE A 43 5.17 7.78 24.75
C PHE A 43 6.07 7.08 25.76
N ASN A 44 5.60 6.91 26.99
CA ASN A 44 6.34 6.30 28.09
C ASN A 44 6.05 4.80 28.25
N SER A 45 5.05 4.29 27.55
CA SER A 45 4.62 2.89 27.59
C SER A 45 3.95 2.46 26.28
N ASN A 46 3.85 1.16 26.07
CA ASN A 46 3.15 0.61 24.91
C ASN A 46 1.63 0.86 25.02
N GLU A 47 1.09 0.83 26.24
CA GLU A 47 -0.31 1.09 26.53
C GLU A 47 -0.72 2.50 26.09
N GLU A 48 0.15 3.48 26.27
CA GLU A 48 -0.07 4.86 25.84
C GLU A 48 -0.17 4.97 24.31
N VAL A 49 0.71 4.26 23.59
CA VAL A 49 0.69 4.19 22.12
C VAL A 49 -0.60 3.52 21.62
N ILE A 50 -0.98 2.39 22.22
CA ILE A 50 -2.20 1.66 21.84
C ILE A 50 -3.42 2.55 22.03
N ASN A 51 -3.52 3.21 23.19
CA ASN A 51 -4.65 4.10 23.49
C ASN A 51 -4.72 5.28 22.51
N GLU A 52 -3.60 5.90 22.14
CA GLU A 52 -3.60 6.99 21.17
C GLU A 52 -4.02 6.52 19.77
N VAL A 53 -3.57 5.33 19.34
CA VAL A 53 -3.99 4.74 18.07
C VAL A 53 -5.49 4.41 18.09
N ASP A 54 -6.02 3.87 19.19
CA ASP A 54 -7.45 3.58 19.34
C ASP A 54 -8.27 4.88 19.27
N LEU A 55 -7.86 5.92 19.99
CA LEU A 55 -8.49 7.25 19.93
C LEU A 55 -8.45 7.83 18.51
N PHE A 56 -7.33 7.68 17.80
CA PHE A 56 -7.23 8.09 16.41
C PHE A 56 -8.26 7.36 15.55
N LEU A 57 -8.33 6.03 15.65
CA LEU A 57 -9.25 5.21 14.85
C LEU A 57 -10.71 5.52 15.15
N ASP A 58 -11.07 5.66 16.42
CA ASP A 58 -12.43 6.00 16.87
C ASP A 58 -12.85 7.42 16.44
N SER A 59 -11.88 8.33 16.28
CA SER A 59 -12.15 9.67 15.77
C SER A 59 -12.46 9.71 14.27
N ARG A 60 -12.19 8.64 13.51
CA ARG A 60 -12.41 8.60 12.06
C ARG A 60 -13.84 8.18 11.73
N THR A 61 -14.40 8.85 10.74
CA THR A 61 -15.74 8.51 10.25
C THR A 61 -15.68 7.22 9.42
N PRO A 62 -16.80 6.49 9.28
CA PRO A 62 -16.88 5.36 8.34
C PRO A 62 -16.49 5.76 6.91
N GLN A 63 -16.77 7.02 6.52
CA GLN A 63 -16.43 7.56 5.22
C GLN A 63 -14.92 7.67 4.99
N PHE A 64 -14.12 7.98 6.03
CA PHE A 64 -12.66 7.97 5.93
C PHE A 64 -12.15 6.60 5.47
N PHE A 65 -12.63 5.52 6.09
CA PHE A 65 -12.22 4.17 5.68
C PHE A 65 -12.69 3.81 4.26
N ALA A 66 -13.93 4.18 3.91
CA ALA A 66 -14.45 3.97 2.57
C ALA A 66 -13.60 4.68 1.50
N GLU A 67 -13.22 5.95 1.71
CA GLU A 67 -12.37 6.70 0.81
C GLU A 67 -10.99 6.06 0.61
N GLY A 68 -10.40 5.51 1.68
CA GLY A 68 -9.14 4.78 1.60
C GLY A 68 -9.22 3.57 0.68
N ILE A 69 -10.32 2.82 0.76
CA ILE A 69 -10.60 1.66 -0.11
C ILE A 69 -10.92 2.11 -1.54
N GLU A 70 -11.70 3.16 -1.75
CA GLU A 70 -12.02 3.67 -3.09
C GLU A 70 -10.77 4.15 -3.84
N LYS A 71 -9.84 4.80 -3.13
CA LYS A 71 -8.55 5.25 -3.68
C LYS A 71 -7.66 4.11 -4.17
N LEU A 72 -7.90 2.88 -3.71
CA LEU A 72 -7.16 1.68 -4.13
C LEU A 72 -7.27 1.45 -5.64
N SER A 73 -8.49 1.55 -6.19
CA SER A 73 -8.75 1.34 -7.62
C SER A 73 -7.93 2.29 -8.50
N LYS A 74 -7.91 3.58 -8.15
CA LYS A 74 -7.14 4.60 -8.85
C LYS A 74 -5.63 4.36 -8.75
N ARG A 75 -5.14 3.93 -7.57
CA ARG A 75 -3.72 3.60 -7.38
C ARG A 75 -3.31 2.38 -8.20
N TRP A 76 -4.14 1.35 -8.28
CA TRP A 76 -3.84 0.19 -9.12
C TRP A 76 -3.67 0.54 -10.59
N GLN A 77 -4.52 1.40 -11.13
CA GLN A 77 -4.36 1.91 -12.49
C GLN A 77 -3.01 2.63 -12.66
N THR A 78 -2.66 3.50 -11.71
CA THR A 78 -1.38 4.21 -11.72
C THR A 78 -0.19 3.25 -11.68
N ILE A 79 -0.26 2.19 -10.87
CA ILE A 79 0.79 1.16 -10.78
C ILE A 79 0.93 0.42 -12.12
N VAL A 80 -0.19 0.02 -12.74
CA VAL A 80 -0.19 -0.65 -14.05
C VAL A 80 0.46 0.24 -15.11
N ASP A 81 0.11 1.53 -15.15
CA ASP A 81 0.67 2.49 -16.09
C ASP A 81 2.18 2.71 -15.87
N LEU A 82 2.62 2.77 -14.62
CA LEU A 82 4.04 2.90 -14.27
C LEU A 82 4.85 1.67 -14.70
N ILE A 83 4.32 0.47 -14.46
CA ILE A 83 4.94 -0.78 -14.91
C ILE A 83 5.03 -0.79 -16.44
N TRP A 84 3.94 -0.45 -17.13
CA TRP A 84 3.92 -0.38 -18.59
C TRP A 84 4.98 0.58 -19.15
N LYS A 85 5.11 1.76 -18.54
CA LYS A 85 6.13 2.76 -18.91
C LYS A 85 7.55 2.24 -18.67
N LEU A 86 7.80 1.56 -17.55
CA LEU A 86 9.11 0.98 -17.23
C LEU A 86 9.49 -0.11 -18.23
N LEU A 87 8.55 -1.01 -18.54
CA LEU A 87 8.76 -2.08 -19.52
C LEU A 87 9.04 -1.51 -20.91
N SER A 88 8.29 -0.49 -21.33
CA SER A 88 8.50 0.20 -22.61
C SER A 88 9.89 0.84 -22.68
N SER A 89 10.33 1.50 -21.60
CA SER A 89 11.66 2.12 -21.50
C SER A 89 12.79 1.09 -21.59
N LEU A 90 12.66 -0.03 -20.86
CA LEU A 90 13.64 -1.12 -20.92
C LEU A 90 13.72 -1.72 -22.34
N ALA A 91 12.58 -1.95 -23.00
CA ALA A 91 12.54 -2.45 -24.37
C ALA A 91 13.25 -1.52 -25.36
N LEU A 92 13.10 -0.20 -25.19
CA LEU A 92 13.83 0.80 -25.99
C LEU A 92 15.33 0.75 -25.72
N MET A 93 15.77 0.60 -24.47
CA MET A 93 17.20 0.46 -24.14
C MET A 93 17.81 -0.78 -24.78
N PHE A 94 17.15 -1.93 -24.72
CA PHE A 94 17.63 -3.16 -25.38
C PHE A 94 17.69 -3.02 -26.90
N SER A 95 16.69 -2.35 -27.50
CA SER A 95 16.67 -2.08 -28.95
C SER A 95 17.82 -1.17 -29.36
N TYR A 96 18.10 -0.11 -28.60
CA TYR A 96 19.19 0.83 -28.86
C TYR A 96 20.57 0.17 -28.75
N VAL A 97 20.79 -0.66 -27.72
CA VAL A 97 22.04 -1.43 -27.56
C VAL A 97 22.26 -2.38 -28.73
N PHE A 98 21.20 -3.04 -29.24
CA PHE A 98 21.31 -3.93 -30.40
C PHE A 98 21.62 -3.16 -31.71
N ILE A 99 21.16 -1.91 -31.83
CA ILE A 99 21.50 -1.04 -32.98
C ILE A 99 22.96 -0.59 -32.92
N ILE A 100 23.49 -0.26 -31.74
CA ILE A 100 24.88 0.21 -31.58
C ILE A 100 25.91 -0.93 -31.71
N LEU A 101 25.54 -2.15 -31.31
CA LEU A 101 26.43 -3.31 -31.37
C LEU A 101 26.43 -4.03 -32.73
N LYS A 102 25.74 -3.48 -33.73
CA LYS A 102 25.80 -3.91 -35.14
C LYS A 102 26.61 -2.91 -35.96
#